data_AF-A0A3N2EG94-F1
#
_entry.id   AF-A0A3N2EG94-F1
#
_cell.length_a   1.000
_cell.length_b   1.000
_cell.length_c   1.000
_cell.angle_alpha   90.00
_cell.angle_beta   90.00
_cell.angle_gamma   90.00
#
_symmetry.space_group_name_H-M   'P 1'
#
loop_
_entity.id
_entity.type
_entity.pdbx_description
1 polymer ?
#
loop_
_entity_poly.entity_id
_entity_poly.type
_entity_poly.pdbx_seq_one_letter_code
_entity_poly.pdbx_strand_id
1 'polypeptide(L)'
;MHRGLRIMQFVFLLMAGIYSHYGWSESCSGSVGQMTINVPNIRYLPTLPANTQMTNAMADNGSGIHFVCDLQLPTAVWKQIVYRQNSTGTPLVINGQHVYPTALSGIGYSLGFQCSGGPVRYIDGSNAPAGSESMTVCDSSQLSALLNQRETVVKAYITFYKTGDVALVSGNHASVPAQPQVGNLTIEKQDVSGGSHTASAPVSIDLGALNVDIGSSGSCQVTRPTINVNLGTVNKAAFKGQTTTAGTAQTFSIPVYCTTPTDIRIGFFGVTADPSLNDTLALAKVDGAASGVGIKLSYGNNPAPAPSAGTAVKINESSNLPVLKHMPASNAAGAENINYTAQYVQTSTVVTPGRANGQVTFAIEYN
;
A
#
# COMPACT_ATOMS: atom_id res chain seq x y z
N MET A 1 30.24 -19.68 -69.86
CA MET A 1 30.46 -18.62 -68.85
C MET A 1 29.26 -18.34 -67.92
N HIS A 2 28.00 -18.46 -68.36
CA HIS A 2 26.84 -18.12 -67.51
C HIS A 2 26.48 -19.12 -66.39
N ARG A 3 26.89 -20.40 -66.48
CA ARG A 3 26.61 -21.40 -65.44
C ARG A 3 27.47 -21.24 -64.18
N GLY A 4 28.74 -20.83 -64.32
CA GLY A 4 29.65 -20.61 -63.19
C GLY A 4 29.28 -19.40 -62.33
N LEU A 5 28.78 -18.33 -62.97
CA LEU A 5 28.41 -17.09 -62.28
C LEU A 5 27.18 -17.27 -61.36
N ARG A 6 26.20 -18.09 -61.77
CA ARG A 6 25.01 -18.40 -60.95
C ARG A 6 25.34 -19.26 -59.73
N ILE A 7 26.28 -20.20 -59.86
CA ILE A 7 26.74 -21.03 -58.73
C ILE A 7 27.48 -20.14 -57.72
N MET A 8 28.30 -19.20 -58.20
CA MET A 8 29.02 -18.26 -57.35
C MET A 8 28.06 -17.33 -56.58
N GLN A 9 27.00 -16.82 -57.23
CA GLN A 9 25.94 -16.04 -56.56
C GLN A 9 25.19 -16.84 -55.48
N PHE A 10 24.90 -18.12 -55.74
CA PHE A 10 24.22 -18.97 -54.77
C PHE A 10 25.08 -19.25 -53.54
N VAL A 11 26.39 -19.46 -53.75
CA VAL A 11 27.37 -19.65 -52.66
C VAL A 11 27.54 -18.36 -51.85
N PHE A 12 27.54 -17.19 -52.49
CA PHE A 12 27.59 -15.90 -51.77
C PHE A 12 26.32 -15.63 -50.95
N LEU A 13 25.13 -16.00 -51.44
CA LEU A 13 23.88 -15.89 -50.68
C LEU A 13 23.81 -16.89 -49.51
N LEU A 14 24.32 -18.11 -49.69
CA LEU A 14 24.45 -19.10 -48.61
C LEU A 14 25.46 -18.64 -47.54
N MET A 15 26.61 -18.10 -47.95
CA MET A 15 27.58 -17.50 -47.04
C MET A 15 26.98 -16.30 -46.30
N ALA A 16 26.22 -15.42 -46.97
CA ALA A 16 25.53 -14.31 -46.31
C ALA A 16 24.45 -14.78 -45.31
N GLY A 17 23.76 -15.90 -45.58
CA GLY A 17 22.80 -16.51 -44.64
C GLY A 17 23.44 -17.29 -43.48
N ILE A 18 24.69 -17.74 -43.63
CA ILE A 18 25.46 -18.40 -42.54
C ILE A 18 26.23 -17.35 -41.71
N TYR A 19 26.59 -16.20 -42.30
CA TYR A 19 27.23 -15.06 -41.63
C TYR A 19 26.25 -14.02 -41.11
N SER A 20 24.93 -14.17 -41.33
CA SER A 20 23.94 -13.44 -40.55
C SER A 20 23.96 -13.99 -39.13
N HIS A 21 24.88 -13.47 -38.31
CA HIS A 21 24.77 -13.60 -36.87
C HIS A 21 23.40 -13.05 -36.50
N TYR A 22 22.50 -13.95 -36.10
CA TYR A 22 21.36 -13.52 -35.32
C TYR A 22 21.96 -12.83 -34.08
N GLY A 23 21.92 -11.51 -34.04
CA GLY A 23 22.23 -10.76 -32.83
C GLY A 23 21.03 -10.92 -31.91
N TRP A 24 21.06 -11.91 -31.02
CA TRP A 24 20.02 -12.08 -30.01
C TRP A 24 20.26 -10.98 -28.97
N SER A 25 19.49 -9.91 -29.07
CA SER A 25 19.43 -8.87 -28.03
C SER A 25 18.87 -9.51 -26.76
N GLU A 26 19.38 -9.09 -25.60
CA GLU A 26 19.02 -9.64 -24.28
C GLU A 26 17.51 -9.95 -24.14
N SER A 27 17.15 -11.16 -23.75
CA SER A 27 15.74 -11.53 -23.53
C SER A 27 15.39 -11.50 -22.05
N CYS A 28 14.18 -11.03 -21.73
CA CYS A 28 13.67 -10.98 -20.36
C CYS A 28 12.26 -11.57 -20.28
N SER A 29 11.94 -12.24 -19.17
CA SER A 29 10.60 -12.81 -18.95
C SER A 29 10.27 -12.88 -17.47
N GLY A 30 8.99 -12.78 -17.13
CA GLY A 30 8.51 -13.24 -15.82
C GLY A 30 8.59 -14.77 -15.73
N SER A 31 8.91 -15.30 -14.55
CA SER A 31 8.92 -16.74 -14.27
C SER A 31 7.54 -17.39 -14.39
N VAL A 32 6.49 -16.58 -14.36
CA VAL A 32 5.08 -16.96 -14.50
C VAL A 32 4.38 -16.01 -15.47
N GLY A 33 3.35 -16.49 -16.15
CA GLY A 33 2.49 -15.64 -16.99
C GLY A 33 1.39 -14.89 -16.20
N GLN A 34 1.13 -15.33 -14.97
CA GLN A 34 0.09 -14.77 -14.12
C GLN A 34 0.47 -14.91 -12.64
N MET A 35 0.05 -13.93 -11.83
CA MET A 35 0.11 -13.96 -10.37
C MET A 35 -1.27 -13.63 -9.80
N THR A 36 -1.72 -14.39 -8.81
CA THR A 36 -2.93 -14.09 -8.04
C THR A 36 -2.54 -13.59 -6.65
N ILE A 37 -2.95 -12.36 -6.32
CA ILE A 37 -2.74 -11.76 -5.00
C ILE A 37 -3.79 -12.32 -4.05
N ASN A 38 -3.34 -13.07 -3.04
CA ASN A 38 -4.19 -13.64 -2.00
C ASN A 38 -3.89 -12.98 -0.66
N VAL A 39 -4.95 -12.62 0.06
CA VAL A 39 -4.87 -11.92 1.34
C VAL A 39 -5.79 -12.54 2.39
N PRO A 40 -5.51 -12.33 3.69
CA PRO A 40 -6.44 -12.72 4.74
C PRO A 40 -7.78 -11.98 4.63
N ASN A 41 -8.77 -12.48 5.35
CA ASN A 41 -10.06 -11.82 5.50
C ASN A 41 -9.88 -10.39 6.04
N ILE A 42 -10.69 -9.46 5.52
CA ILE A 42 -10.69 -8.07 5.99
C ILE A 42 -11.99 -7.76 6.74
N ARG A 43 -11.93 -6.79 7.64
CA ARG A 43 -13.09 -6.29 8.37
C ARG A 43 -13.57 -4.97 7.76
N TYR A 44 -14.85 -4.89 7.43
CA TYR A 44 -15.52 -3.65 7.06
C TYR A 44 -16.17 -3.01 8.29
N LEU A 45 -15.83 -1.75 8.56
CA LEU A 45 -16.39 -0.96 9.65
C LEU A 45 -17.43 0.03 9.10
N PRO A 46 -18.74 -0.15 9.37
CA PRO A 46 -19.77 0.75 8.84
C PRO A 46 -19.58 2.21 9.27
N THR A 47 -19.08 2.42 10.49
CA THR A 47 -18.83 3.76 11.08
C THR A 47 -17.60 4.45 10.51
N LEU A 48 -16.73 3.75 9.76
CA LEU A 48 -15.62 4.37 9.07
C LEU A 48 -16.18 5.26 7.94
N PRO A 49 -15.73 6.53 7.83
CA PRO A 49 -16.13 7.39 6.72
C PRO A 49 -15.68 6.84 5.36
N ALA A 50 -16.47 7.10 4.32
CA ALA A 50 -16.03 6.87 2.95
C ALA A 50 -14.77 7.66 2.61
N ASN A 51 -14.03 7.19 1.61
CA ASN A 51 -12.73 7.72 1.16
C ASN A 51 -11.62 7.60 2.22
N THR A 52 -11.67 6.54 3.03
CA THR A 52 -10.67 6.28 4.08
C THR A 52 -9.98 4.94 3.85
N GLN A 53 -8.68 4.88 4.18
CA GLN A 53 -7.93 3.63 4.21
C GLN A 53 -8.46 2.70 5.31
N MET A 54 -8.69 1.44 4.97
CA MET A 54 -9.22 0.43 5.90
C MET A 54 -8.14 -0.47 6.48
N THR A 55 -7.15 -0.85 5.67
CA THR A 55 -6.10 -1.79 6.07
C THR A 55 -4.72 -1.16 5.94
N ASN A 56 -3.73 -1.70 6.63
CA ASN A 56 -2.34 -1.50 6.21
C ASN A 56 -2.07 -2.20 4.88
N ALA A 57 -0.91 -1.92 4.29
CA ALA A 57 -0.41 -2.67 3.14
C ALA A 57 -0.17 -4.13 3.54
N MET A 58 -0.93 -5.04 2.95
CA MET A 58 -0.80 -6.48 3.17
C MET A 58 0.04 -7.05 2.03
N ALA A 59 1.10 -7.79 2.37
CA ALA A 59 1.85 -8.54 1.38
C ALA A 59 0.98 -9.68 0.83
N ASP A 60 1.17 -9.99 -0.46
CA ASP A 60 0.71 -11.28 -0.99
C ASP A 60 1.40 -12.44 -0.23
N ASN A 61 0.70 -13.58 -0.12
CA ASN A 61 1.20 -14.78 0.55
C ASN A 61 2.25 -15.56 -0.28
N GLY A 62 2.56 -15.14 -1.51
CA GLY A 62 3.52 -15.78 -2.41
C GLY A 62 4.96 -15.28 -2.27
N SER A 63 5.87 -15.91 -3.02
CA SER A 63 7.29 -15.54 -3.09
C SER A 63 7.56 -14.25 -3.88
N GLY A 64 6.53 -13.71 -4.56
CA GLY A 64 6.66 -12.65 -5.55
C GLY A 64 6.93 -13.20 -6.96
N ILE A 65 6.97 -12.28 -7.93
CA ILE A 65 7.26 -12.57 -9.33
C ILE A 65 8.76 -12.42 -9.57
N HIS A 66 9.36 -13.41 -10.22
CA HIS A 66 10.77 -13.39 -10.57
C HIS A 66 10.91 -12.98 -12.04
N PHE A 67 11.47 -11.80 -12.29
CA PHE A 67 11.84 -11.37 -13.64
C PHE A 67 13.25 -11.86 -13.93
N VAL A 68 13.40 -12.64 -15.00
CA VAL A 68 14.66 -13.27 -15.41
C VAL A 68 15.09 -12.69 -16.75
N CYS A 69 16.33 -12.22 -16.85
CA CYS A 69 16.96 -11.82 -18.10
C CYS A 69 18.19 -12.71 -18.38
N ASP A 70 18.42 -13.09 -19.63
CA ASP A 70 19.51 -13.98 -20.02
C ASP A 70 20.91 -13.32 -20.09
N LEU A 71 20.96 -11.98 -19.98
CA LEU A 71 22.17 -11.15 -20.05
C LEU A 71 22.99 -11.36 -21.34
N GLN A 72 22.37 -11.81 -22.43
CA GLN A 72 23.07 -11.98 -23.71
C GLN A 72 23.46 -10.63 -24.33
N LEU A 73 24.63 -10.59 -24.99
CA LEU A 73 25.10 -9.38 -25.66
C LEU A 73 24.38 -9.16 -27.00
N PRO A 74 24.01 -7.91 -27.35
CA PRO A 74 24.24 -6.69 -26.57
C PRO A 74 23.28 -6.59 -25.37
N THR A 75 23.85 -6.30 -24.19
CA THR A 75 23.09 -6.07 -22.96
C THR A 75 22.38 -4.73 -23.01
N ALA A 76 21.23 -4.62 -22.34
CA ALA A 76 20.56 -3.35 -22.17
C ALA A 76 21.45 -2.34 -21.42
N VAL A 77 21.37 -1.06 -21.80
CA VAL A 77 22.02 0.04 -21.06
C VAL A 77 21.12 0.60 -19.96
N TRP A 78 19.83 0.31 -20.03
CA TRP A 78 18.83 0.68 -19.05
C TRP A 78 17.70 -0.35 -19.03
N LYS A 79 17.14 -0.60 -17.84
CA LYS A 79 15.94 -1.42 -17.64
C LYS A 79 15.01 -0.79 -16.63
N GLN A 80 13.73 -1.04 -16.77
CA GLN A 80 12.74 -0.78 -15.71
C GLN A 80 11.65 -1.85 -15.67
N ILE A 81 11.07 -2.04 -14.50
CA ILE A 81 9.85 -2.82 -14.33
C ILE A 81 8.69 -1.84 -14.16
N VAL A 82 7.67 -2.01 -14.99
CA VAL A 82 6.47 -1.16 -15.01
C VAL A 82 5.28 -1.98 -14.58
N TYR A 83 4.49 -1.41 -13.67
CA TYR A 83 3.14 -1.88 -13.40
C TYR A 83 2.13 -1.00 -14.13
N ARG A 84 1.15 -1.62 -14.78
CA ARG A 84 0.01 -0.93 -15.37
C ARG A 84 -1.28 -1.57 -14.87
N GLN A 85 -2.16 -0.75 -14.30
CA GLN A 85 -3.50 -1.17 -13.96
C GLN A 85 -4.37 -1.25 -15.22
N ASN A 86 -5.17 -2.30 -15.31
CA ASN A 86 -6.29 -2.38 -16.23
C ASN A 86 -7.49 -1.74 -15.53
N SER A 87 -7.83 -0.50 -15.91
CA SER A 87 -9.01 0.22 -15.43
C SER A 87 -9.79 0.78 -16.61
N THR A 88 -11.11 0.77 -16.51
CA THR A 88 -12.04 1.34 -17.50
C THR A 88 -12.58 2.71 -17.09
N GLY A 89 -12.13 3.27 -15.97
CA GLY A 89 -12.57 4.57 -15.47
C GLY A 89 -11.50 5.35 -14.70
N THR A 90 -11.80 6.60 -14.37
CA THR A 90 -10.95 7.45 -13.54
C THR A 90 -10.84 6.85 -12.14
N PRO A 91 -9.63 6.61 -11.62
CA PRO A 91 -9.45 6.11 -10.27
C PRO A 91 -9.92 7.12 -9.24
N LEU A 92 -10.34 6.63 -8.07
CA LEU A 92 -10.48 7.48 -6.90
C LEU A 92 -9.08 7.74 -6.34
N VAL A 93 -8.78 8.96 -5.87
CA VAL A 93 -7.51 9.26 -5.22
C VAL A 93 -7.73 9.40 -3.72
N ILE A 94 -7.16 8.49 -2.92
CA ILE A 94 -7.18 8.54 -1.46
C ILE A 94 -5.74 8.56 -0.95
N ASN A 95 -5.40 9.53 -0.09
CA ASN A 95 -4.05 9.68 0.47
C ASN A 95 -2.93 9.77 -0.59
N GLY A 96 -3.26 10.29 -1.78
CA GLY A 96 -2.34 10.38 -2.92
C GLY A 96 -2.15 9.08 -3.69
N GLN A 97 -2.85 7.99 -3.36
CA GLN A 97 -2.82 6.74 -4.11
C GLN A 97 -4.06 6.61 -4.98
N HIS A 98 -3.90 6.07 -6.18
CA HIS A 98 -5.01 5.66 -7.03
C HIS A 98 -5.66 4.38 -6.46
N VAL A 99 -6.98 4.42 -6.35
CA VAL A 99 -7.83 3.39 -5.76
C VAL A 99 -8.85 2.92 -6.79
N TYR A 100 -8.88 1.61 -7.01
CA TYR A 100 -9.69 0.93 -8.00
C TYR A 100 -10.80 0.11 -7.33
N PRO A 101 -11.95 -0.10 -7.98
CA PRO A 101 -13.07 -0.82 -7.38
C PRO A 101 -12.78 -2.32 -7.23
N THR A 102 -13.12 -2.89 -6.07
CA THR A 102 -13.25 -4.34 -5.94
C THR A 102 -14.58 -4.82 -6.55
N ALA A 103 -14.78 -6.13 -6.66
CA ALA A 103 -16.07 -6.70 -7.06
C ALA A 103 -17.17 -6.51 -5.99
N LEU A 104 -16.81 -6.05 -4.78
CA LEU A 104 -17.75 -5.61 -3.77
C LEU A 104 -17.85 -4.08 -3.77
N SER A 105 -19.03 -3.57 -4.17
CA SER A 105 -19.31 -2.14 -4.14
C SER A 105 -19.11 -1.56 -2.73
N GLY A 106 -18.49 -0.38 -2.65
CA GLY A 106 -18.15 0.28 -1.39
C GLY A 106 -16.75 -0.04 -0.87
N ILE A 107 -16.05 -1.02 -1.46
CA ILE A 107 -14.63 -1.32 -1.16
C ILE A 107 -13.78 -1.16 -2.42
N GLY A 108 -12.69 -0.41 -2.28
CA GLY A 108 -11.65 -0.26 -3.30
C GLY A 108 -10.30 -0.76 -2.82
N TYR A 109 -9.34 -0.87 -3.75
CA TYR A 109 -7.98 -1.30 -3.45
C TYR A 109 -6.94 -0.44 -4.19
N SER A 110 -5.73 -0.37 -3.63
CA SER A 110 -4.52 0.03 -4.36
C SER A 110 -3.51 -1.12 -4.34
N LEU A 111 -2.76 -1.28 -5.43
CA LEU A 111 -1.67 -2.23 -5.53
C LEU A 111 -0.32 -1.52 -5.42
N GLY A 112 0.51 -2.06 -4.53
CA GLY A 112 1.88 -1.64 -4.32
C GLY A 112 2.84 -2.74 -4.75
N PHE A 113 3.98 -2.37 -5.33
CA PHE A 113 5.00 -3.32 -5.75
C PHE A 113 6.36 -2.94 -5.20
N GLN A 114 7.11 -3.94 -4.76
CA GLN A 114 8.44 -3.80 -4.18
C GLN A 114 9.45 -4.60 -4.99
N CYS A 115 10.52 -3.95 -5.41
CA CYS A 115 11.61 -4.56 -6.17
C CYS A 115 12.81 -4.81 -5.26
N SER A 116 13.25 -6.07 -5.15
CA SER A 116 14.46 -6.49 -4.42
C SER A 116 14.60 -5.92 -3.00
N GLY A 117 13.49 -5.81 -2.26
CA GLY A 117 13.48 -5.28 -0.89
C GLY A 117 13.59 -3.75 -0.77
N GLY A 118 13.52 -3.02 -1.89
CA GLY A 118 13.47 -1.56 -1.93
C GLY A 118 12.15 -0.97 -1.41
N PRO A 119 11.83 0.30 -1.73
CA PRO A 119 10.55 0.89 -1.34
C PRO A 119 9.38 0.23 -2.08
N VAL A 120 8.22 0.12 -1.41
CA VAL A 120 6.95 -0.23 -2.06
C VAL A 120 6.46 1.00 -2.81
N ARG A 121 6.18 0.85 -4.11
CA ARG A 121 5.65 1.92 -4.96
C ARG A 121 4.20 1.64 -5.33
N TYR A 122 3.41 2.69 -5.47
CA TYR A 122 1.99 2.64 -5.84
C TYR A 122 1.78 3.53 -7.06
N ILE A 123 0.67 3.36 -7.76
CA ILE A 123 0.21 4.36 -8.73
C ILE A 123 -0.31 5.56 -7.93
N ASP A 124 0.35 6.71 -8.08
CA ASP A 124 0.03 7.97 -7.39
C ASP A 124 -0.14 9.15 -8.36
N GLY A 125 -0.10 8.87 -9.67
CA GLY A 125 -0.20 9.86 -10.75
C GLY A 125 1.06 10.69 -10.98
N SER A 126 2.13 10.52 -10.19
CA SER A 126 3.36 11.32 -10.33
C SER A 126 4.31 10.78 -11.41
N ASN A 127 4.24 9.48 -11.71
CA ASN A 127 5.07 8.77 -12.67
C ASN A 127 4.20 7.79 -13.46
N ALA A 128 4.03 8.02 -14.76
CA ALA A 128 3.07 7.30 -15.61
C ALA A 128 3.73 6.84 -16.94
N PRO A 129 4.68 5.88 -16.89
CA PRO A 129 5.51 5.49 -18.03
C PRO A 129 4.73 4.78 -19.15
N ALA A 130 3.58 4.19 -18.81
CA ALA A 130 2.74 3.39 -19.71
C ALA A 130 1.25 3.78 -19.58
N GLY A 131 0.94 5.08 -19.72
CA GLY A 131 -0.41 5.64 -19.56
C GLY A 131 -0.70 6.07 -18.13
N SER A 132 -1.81 6.79 -17.90
CA SER A 132 -2.10 7.45 -16.61
C SER A 132 -2.19 6.49 -15.42
N GLU A 133 -2.60 5.24 -15.66
CA GLU A 133 -2.74 4.19 -14.65
C GLU A 133 -1.55 3.23 -14.67
N SER A 134 -0.34 3.80 -14.64
CA SER A 134 0.89 3.02 -14.57
C SER A 134 1.89 3.67 -13.62
N MET A 135 2.89 2.90 -13.21
CA MET A 135 4.02 3.40 -12.43
C MET A 135 5.27 2.56 -12.67
N THR A 136 6.43 3.20 -12.52
CA THR A 136 7.72 2.51 -12.50
C THR A 136 7.93 1.87 -11.13
N VAL A 137 7.99 0.53 -11.07
CA VAL A 137 8.25 -0.22 -9.83
C VAL A 137 9.71 -0.06 -9.40
N CYS A 138 10.63 -0.25 -10.35
CA CYS A 138 12.05 0.01 -10.18
C CYS A 138 12.69 0.20 -11.55
N ASP A 139 13.75 0.99 -11.58
CA ASP A 139 14.57 1.19 -12.77
C ASP A 139 16.05 1.12 -12.43
N SER A 140 16.86 0.85 -13.45
CA SER A 140 18.29 0.63 -13.32
C SER A 140 19.10 1.86 -12.88
N SER A 141 18.54 3.07 -12.95
CA SER A 141 19.19 4.28 -12.42
C SER A 141 19.16 4.31 -10.88
N GLN A 142 18.12 3.70 -10.28
CA GLN A 142 17.96 3.59 -8.84
C GLN A 142 18.49 2.26 -8.30
N LEU A 143 18.37 1.19 -9.10
CA LEU A 143 18.80 -0.15 -8.77
C LEU A 143 19.68 -0.71 -9.89
N SER A 144 20.95 -0.34 -9.90
CA SER A 144 21.95 -0.76 -10.91
C SER A 144 22.07 -2.27 -11.07
N ALA A 145 21.66 -3.02 -10.05
CA ALA A 145 21.60 -4.48 -10.07
C ALA A 145 20.70 -5.01 -11.21
N LEU A 146 19.66 -4.28 -11.64
CA LEU A 146 18.80 -4.68 -12.77
C LEU A 146 19.57 -4.94 -14.07
N LEU A 147 20.69 -4.25 -14.31
CA LEU A 147 21.48 -4.42 -15.53
C LEU A 147 22.29 -5.72 -15.52
N ASN A 148 22.74 -6.16 -14.34
CA ASN A 148 23.76 -7.20 -14.22
C ASN A 148 23.24 -8.46 -13.50
N GLN A 149 22.09 -8.38 -12.84
CA GLN A 149 21.47 -9.53 -12.20
C GLN A 149 20.61 -10.27 -13.21
N ARG A 150 20.79 -11.59 -13.23
CA ARG A 150 19.97 -12.50 -14.02
C ARG A 150 18.51 -12.49 -13.55
N GLU A 151 18.27 -12.24 -12.27
CA GLU A 151 16.96 -12.40 -11.66
C GLU A 151 16.65 -11.25 -10.70
N THR A 152 15.43 -10.74 -10.75
CA THR A 152 14.91 -9.69 -9.87
C THR A 152 13.54 -10.09 -9.33
N VAL A 153 13.35 -9.98 -8.02
CA VAL A 153 12.10 -10.36 -7.35
C VAL A 153 11.22 -9.13 -7.14
N VAL A 154 9.98 -9.21 -7.57
CA VAL A 154 8.94 -8.21 -7.36
C VAL A 154 7.86 -8.77 -6.43
N LYS A 155 7.70 -8.17 -5.26
CA LYS A 155 6.63 -8.52 -4.30
C LYS A 155 5.44 -7.59 -4.46
N ALA A 156 4.24 -8.15 -4.40
CA ALA A 156 3.00 -7.39 -4.44
C ALA A 156 2.47 -7.13 -3.03
N TYR A 157 1.86 -5.96 -2.86
CA TYR A 157 1.17 -5.51 -1.67
C TYR A 157 -0.19 -4.96 -2.07
N ILE A 158 -1.19 -5.12 -1.22
CA ILE A 158 -2.53 -4.57 -1.43
C ILE A 158 -3.00 -3.80 -0.21
N THR A 159 -3.66 -2.67 -0.44
CA THR A 159 -4.28 -1.86 0.61
C THR A 159 -5.75 -1.67 0.25
N PHE A 160 -6.65 -1.93 1.20
CA PHE A 160 -8.09 -1.73 1.00
C PHE A 160 -8.55 -0.39 1.55
N TYR A 161 -9.56 0.16 0.90
CA TYR A 161 -10.15 1.46 1.19
C TYR A 161 -11.67 1.34 1.22
N LYS A 162 -12.29 2.08 2.13
CA LYS A 162 -13.74 2.30 2.09
C LYS A 162 -14.00 3.38 1.04
N THR A 163 -14.69 3.02 -0.04
CA THR A 163 -15.03 3.94 -1.14
C THR A 163 -16.51 4.30 -1.16
N GLY A 164 -17.32 3.60 -0.37
CA GLY A 164 -18.74 3.84 -0.21
C GLY A 164 -19.33 2.89 0.83
N ASP A 165 -20.65 2.92 0.98
CA ASP A 165 -21.32 1.99 1.89
C ASP A 165 -21.50 0.62 1.25
N VAL A 166 -21.11 -0.42 1.99
CA VAL A 166 -21.40 -1.80 1.65
C VAL A 166 -22.81 -2.13 2.13
N ALA A 167 -23.63 -2.73 1.25
CA ALA A 167 -24.96 -3.20 1.62
C ALA A 167 -24.83 -4.25 2.73
N LEU A 168 -25.41 -3.95 3.90
CA LEU A 168 -25.38 -4.83 5.06
C LEU A 168 -26.33 -6.00 4.81
N VAL A 169 -25.77 -7.15 4.46
CA VAL A 169 -26.53 -8.40 4.29
C VAL A 169 -26.55 -9.19 5.59
N SER A 170 -27.70 -9.84 5.85
CA SER A 170 -27.87 -10.79 6.96
C SER A 170 -26.76 -11.84 6.91
N GLY A 171 -25.97 -11.95 7.98
CA GLY A 171 -24.87 -12.91 8.09
C GLY A 171 -23.49 -12.31 8.33
N ASN A 172 -23.33 -10.98 8.47
CA ASN A 172 -22.08 -10.28 8.84
C ASN A 172 -20.83 -10.63 8.00
N HIS A 173 -21.00 -11.25 6.85
CA HIS A 173 -19.92 -11.67 5.96
C HIS A 173 -20.35 -11.50 4.50
N ALA A 174 -19.44 -11.04 3.65
CA ALA A 174 -19.59 -10.99 2.20
C ALA A 174 -18.42 -11.74 1.55
N SER A 175 -18.73 -12.66 0.65
CA SER A 175 -17.73 -13.31 -0.19
C SER A 175 -17.65 -12.57 -1.52
N VAL A 176 -16.46 -12.10 -1.84
CA VAL A 176 -16.15 -11.33 -3.04
C VAL A 176 -15.45 -12.28 -4.02
N PRO A 177 -15.98 -12.44 -5.25
CA PRO A 177 -15.36 -13.31 -6.24
C PRO A 177 -13.98 -12.78 -6.66
N ALA A 178 -13.13 -13.68 -7.14
CA ALA A 178 -11.83 -13.31 -7.71
C ALA A 178 -12.02 -12.35 -8.89
N GLN A 179 -11.10 -11.39 -9.04
CA GLN A 179 -11.07 -10.43 -10.13
C GLN A 179 -9.82 -10.69 -10.99
N PRO A 180 -9.97 -11.34 -12.15
CA PRO A 180 -8.84 -11.64 -13.01
C PRO A 180 -8.38 -10.39 -13.78
N GLN A 181 -7.10 -10.40 -14.16
CA GLN A 181 -6.49 -9.42 -15.07
C GLN A 181 -6.69 -7.96 -14.66
N VAL A 182 -6.56 -7.66 -13.36
CA VAL A 182 -6.63 -6.29 -12.84
C VAL A 182 -5.46 -5.42 -13.28
N GLY A 183 -4.35 -6.00 -13.71
CA GLY A 183 -3.23 -5.25 -14.25
C GLY A 183 -2.16 -6.15 -14.82
N ASN A 184 -1.07 -5.55 -15.25
CA ASN A 184 0.05 -6.25 -15.85
C ASN A 184 1.37 -5.69 -15.33
N LEU A 185 2.35 -6.57 -15.11
CA LEU A 185 3.75 -6.19 -14.97
C LEU A 185 4.52 -6.52 -16.23
N THR A 186 5.37 -5.61 -16.65
CA THR A 186 6.30 -5.79 -17.78
C THR A 186 7.67 -5.28 -17.41
N ILE A 187 8.71 -5.90 -17.99
CA ILE A 187 10.04 -5.31 -17.99
C ILE A 187 10.29 -4.62 -19.34
N GLU A 188 10.76 -3.39 -19.29
CA GLU A 188 11.17 -2.60 -20.43
C GLU A 188 12.68 -2.42 -20.39
N LYS A 189 13.29 -2.34 -21.57
CA LYS A 189 14.72 -2.15 -21.72
C LYS A 189 15.04 -1.13 -22.80
N GLN A 190 16.20 -0.51 -22.70
CA GLN A 190 16.77 0.33 -23.72
C GLN A 190 18.09 -0.25 -24.19
N ASP A 191 18.22 -0.42 -25.51
CA ASP A 191 19.46 -0.88 -26.13
C ASP A 191 20.40 0.30 -26.42
N VAL A 192 21.67 0.04 -26.74
CA VAL A 192 22.69 1.08 -27.04
C VAL A 192 22.33 2.04 -28.17
N SER A 193 21.39 1.66 -29.03
CA SER A 193 20.84 2.50 -30.11
C SER A 193 19.84 3.56 -29.61
N GLY A 194 19.47 3.51 -28.33
CA GLY A 194 18.55 4.46 -27.68
C GLY A 194 17.06 4.09 -27.81
N GLY A 195 16.70 3.00 -28.50
CA GLY A 195 15.32 2.52 -28.58
C GLY A 195 14.89 1.83 -27.28
N SER A 196 13.76 2.26 -26.71
CA SER A 196 13.11 1.56 -25.59
C SER A 196 12.08 0.55 -26.11
N HIS A 197 12.10 -0.67 -25.58
CA HIS A 197 11.24 -1.77 -25.99
C HIS A 197 10.77 -2.57 -24.78
N THR A 198 9.52 -3.01 -24.79
CA THR A 198 9.02 -3.99 -23.83
C THR A 198 9.73 -5.32 -24.08
N ALA A 199 10.48 -5.79 -23.09
CA ALA A 199 11.38 -6.92 -23.22
C ALA A 199 10.74 -8.26 -22.82
N SER A 200 9.56 -8.24 -22.18
CA SER A 200 8.84 -9.44 -21.76
C SER A 200 7.40 -9.49 -22.26
N ALA A 201 6.85 -10.71 -22.34
CA ALA A 201 5.41 -10.89 -22.25
C ALA A 201 4.89 -10.32 -20.90
N PRO A 202 3.65 -9.81 -20.85
CA PRO A 202 3.08 -9.29 -19.61
C PRO A 202 2.82 -10.42 -18.62
N VAL A 203 3.14 -10.17 -17.34
CA VAL A 203 2.67 -10.99 -16.23
C VAL A 203 1.33 -10.41 -15.76
N SER A 204 0.24 -11.14 -15.99
CA SER A 204 -1.10 -10.74 -15.57
C SER A 204 -1.22 -10.78 -14.05
N ILE A 205 -1.85 -9.76 -13.47
CA ILE A 205 -2.14 -9.69 -12.04
C ILE A 205 -3.63 -9.91 -11.84
N ASP A 206 -3.95 -10.85 -10.97
CA ASP A 206 -5.30 -11.20 -10.55
C ASP A 206 -5.46 -10.91 -9.06
N LEU A 207 -6.66 -10.54 -8.63
CA LEU A 207 -7.04 -10.56 -7.22
C LEU A 207 -7.76 -11.87 -6.92
N GLY A 208 -7.30 -12.57 -5.89
CA GLY A 208 -7.98 -13.74 -5.36
C GLY A 208 -9.35 -13.40 -4.79
N ALA A 209 -10.15 -14.43 -4.51
CA ALA A 209 -11.40 -14.25 -3.79
C ALA A 209 -11.12 -13.67 -2.39
N LEU A 210 -12.00 -12.77 -1.94
CA LEU A 210 -11.85 -12.05 -0.68
C LEU A 210 -13.06 -12.29 0.20
N ASN A 211 -12.84 -12.59 1.48
CA ASN A 211 -13.91 -12.57 2.47
C ASN A 211 -13.85 -11.28 3.26
N VAL A 212 -15.00 -10.62 3.36
CA VAL A 212 -15.18 -9.36 4.07
C VAL A 212 -16.14 -9.58 5.21
N ASP A 213 -15.65 -9.40 6.43
CA ASP A 213 -16.46 -9.46 7.63
C ASP A 213 -17.10 -8.08 7.85
N ILE A 214 -18.41 -8.01 7.72
CA ILE A 214 -19.19 -6.78 7.87
C ILE A 214 -19.50 -6.58 9.36
N GLY A 215 -18.99 -5.49 9.93
CA GLY A 215 -19.33 -5.08 11.29
C GLY A 215 -20.83 -4.77 11.45
N SER A 216 -21.37 -5.00 12.64
CA SER A 216 -22.77 -4.67 12.93
C SER A 216 -23.02 -3.16 12.83
N SER A 217 -24.26 -2.78 12.47
CA SER A 217 -24.70 -1.37 12.42
C SER A 217 -25.63 -1.03 13.57
N GLY A 218 -25.42 0.13 14.18
CA GLY A 218 -26.42 0.88 14.94
C GLY A 218 -26.63 0.50 16.41
N SER A 219 -25.67 0.79 17.30
CA SER A 219 -26.00 1.08 18.71
C SER A 219 -25.14 2.15 19.37
N CYS A 220 -23.89 2.37 18.94
CA CYS A 220 -23.01 3.35 19.57
C CYS A 220 -22.75 4.62 18.75
N GLN A 221 -22.60 5.74 19.44
CA GLN A 221 -22.33 7.06 18.89
C GLN A 221 -21.33 7.83 19.76
N VAL A 222 -20.73 8.88 19.20
CA VAL A 222 -19.87 9.80 19.95
C VAL A 222 -20.56 11.15 20.14
N THR A 223 -20.35 11.79 21.28
CA THR A 223 -20.82 13.17 21.50
C THR A 223 -19.86 14.21 20.92
N ARG A 224 -18.59 13.83 20.68
CA ARG A 224 -17.57 14.69 20.09
C ARG A 224 -16.83 13.97 18.96
N PRO A 225 -17.23 14.18 17.69
CA PRO A 225 -16.60 13.53 16.54
C PRO A 225 -15.25 14.15 16.14
N THR A 226 -14.99 15.40 16.51
CA THR A 226 -13.72 16.09 16.23
C THR A 226 -12.98 16.39 17.51
N ILE A 227 -11.76 15.88 17.64
CA ILE A 227 -10.92 16.01 18.82
C ILE A 227 -9.59 16.64 18.40
N ASN A 228 -9.29 17.82 18.93
CA ASN A 228 -8.02 18.49 18.71
C ASN A 228 -7.07 18.16 19.87
N VAL A 229 -5.88 17.65 19.54
CA VAL A 229 -4.84 17.30 20.51
C VAL A 229 -3.62 18.18 20.25
N ASN A 230 -3.31 19.09 21.17
CA ASN A 230 -2.17 19.99 21.03
C ASN A 230 -0.91 19.37 21.62
N LEU A 231 -0.04 18.81 20.76
CA LEU A 231 1.23 18.20 21.17
C LEU A 231 2.32 19.21 21.60
N GLY A 232 2.07 20.51 21.40
CA GLY A 232 2.99 21.58 21.75
C GLY A 232 4.22 21.64 20.84
N THR A 233 5.24 22.37 21.30
CA THR A 233 6.52 22.52 20.59
C THR A 233 7.59 21.65 21.26
N VAL A 234 8.33 20.89 20.46
CA VAL A 234 9.40 20.01 20.94
C VAL A 234 10.72 20.41 20.30
N ASN A 235 11.75 20.62 21.11
CA ASN A 235 13.09 20.91 20.62
C ASN A 235 13.64 19.71 19.85
N LYS A 236 14.26 19.94 18.68
CA LYS A 236 14.90 18.88 17.88
C LYS A 236 15.86 18.00 18.69
N ALA A 237 16.56 18.58 19.67
CA ALA A 237 17.50 17.85 20.53
C ALA A 237 16.82 16.83 21.47
N ALA A 238 15.50 16.88 21.64
CA ALA A 238 14.75 15.91 22.44
C ALA A 238 14.54 14.57 21.71
N PHE A 239 14.71 14.53 20.40
CA PHE A 239 14.66 13.29 19.61
C PHE A 239 16.02 12.59 19.69
N LYS A 240 16.05 11.35 20.21
CA LYS A 240 17.28 10.64 20.62
C LYS A 240 17.61 9.39 19.81
N GLY A 241 16.87 9.13 18.74
CA GLY A 241 17.02 7.95 17.89
C GLY A 241 15.69 7.52 17.31
N GLN A 242 15.71 6.78 16.20
CA GLN A 242 14.49 6.21 15.60
C GLN A 242 13.69 5.44 16.65
N THR A 243 12.36 5.50 16.56
CA THR A 243 11.36 4.91 17.48
C THR A 243 11.29 5.51 18.88
N THR A 244 12.18 6.45 19.22
CA THR A 244 12.11 7.16 20.51
C THR A 244 11.08 8.29 20.47
N THR A 245 10.31 8.43 21.54
CA THR A 245 9.35 9.53 21.68
C THR A 245 10.02 10.80 22.20
N ALA A 246 9.42 11.96 21.89
CA ALA A 246 9.91 13.25 22.34
C ALA A 246 8.75 14.19 22.72
N GLY A 247 9.02 15.10 23.66
CA GLY A 247 8.00 15.98 24.26
C GLY A 247 7.17 15.27 25.32
N THR A 248 6.12 15.94 25.80
CA THR A 248 5.20 15.38 26.80
C THR A 248 4.02 14.72 26.11
N ALA A 249 3.70 13.47 26.48
CA ALA A 249 2.51 12.79 26.00
C ALA A 249 1.25 13.57 26.41
N GLN A 250 0.35 13.79 25.46
CA GLN A 250 -0.90 14.51 25.67
C GLN A 250 -2.06 13.54 25.72
N THR A 251 -2.87 13.64 26.77
CA THR A 251 -4.06 12.79 26.96
C THR A 251 -5.26 13.39 26.24
N PHE A 252 -6.06 12.53 25.62
CA PHE A 252 -7.36 12.89 25.07
C PHE A 252 -8.36 11.75 25.25
N SER A 253 -9.65 12.04 25.07
CA SER A 253 -10.71 11.05 25.20
C SER A 253 -11.73 11.13 24.07
N ILE A 254 -12.25 9.95 23.70
CA ILE A 254 -13.38 9.76 22.81
C ILE A 254 -14.61 9.46 23.69
N PRO A 255 -15.59 10.37 23.78
CA PRO A 255 -16.80 10.16 24.58
C PRO A 255 -17.83 9.34 23.79
N VAL A 256 -18.06 8.10 24.21
CA VAL A 256 -18.92 7.12 23.53
C VAL A 256 -20.16 6.84 24.37
N TYR A 257 -21.33 6.73 23.74
CA TYR A 257 -22.54 6.18 24.36
C TYR A 257 -23.15 5.14 23.42
N CYS A 258 -23.88 4.19 23.97
CA CYS A 258 -24.52 3.12 23.20
C CYS A 258 -25.98 2.96 23.64
N THR A 259 -26.92 2.84 22.71
CA THR A 259 -28.35 2.65 23.01
C THR A 259 -28.69 1.23 23.45
N THR A 260 -27.79 0.28 23.18
CA THR A 260 -27.87 -1.10 23.66
C THR A 260 -26.55 -1.50 24.34
N PRO A 261 -26.57 -2.43 25.31
CA PRO A 261 -25.33 -2.92 25.92
C PRO A 261 -24.47 -3.67 24.89
N THR A 262 -23.18 -3.37 24.82
CA THR A 262 -22.25 -3.97 23.84
C THR A 262 -20.78 -3.74 24.23
N ASP A 263 -19.90 -4.55 23.65
CA ASP A 263 -18.45 -4.36 23.76
C ASP A 263 -17.98 -3.40 22.68
N ILE A 264 -17.37 -2.29 23.09
CA ILE A 264 -16.82 -1.35 22.12
C ILE A 264 -15.34 -1.59 21.85
N ARG A 265 -14.98 -1.38 20.59
CA ARG A 265 -13.60 -1.32 20.08
C ARG A 265 -13.47 -0.07 19.24
N ILE A 266 -12.27 0.48 19.18
CA ILE A 266 -12.00 1.68 18.38
C ILE A 266 -10.70 1.47 17.62
N GLY A 267 -10.78 1.56 16.30
CA GLY A 267 -9.64 1.59 15.40
C GLY A 267 -9.32 3.02 14.97
N PHE A 268 -8.05 3.26 14.62
CA PHE A 268 -7.57 4.54 14.11
C PHE A 268 -7.01 4.34 12.69
N PHE A 269 -7.43 5.18 11.75
CA PHE A 269 -7.23 5.03 10.31
C PHE A 269 -6.65 6.32 9.74
N GLY A 270 -5.51 6.20 9.06
CA GLY A 270 -4.76 7.34 8.55
C GLY A 270 -3.46 6.92 7.88
N VAL A 271 -2.72 7.89 7.36
CA VAL A 271 -1.45 7.64 6.67
C VAL A 271 -0.36 7.35 7.69
N THR A 272 0.30 6.19 7.59
CA THR A 272 1.45 5.86 8.45
C THR A 272 2.71 6.56 7.97
N ALA A 273 3.62 6.87 8.89
CA ALA A 273 4.88 7.56 8.55
C ALA A 273 5.79 6.70 7.68
N ASP A 274 5.71 5.38 7.83
CA ASP A 274 6.39 4.38 7.01
C ASP A 274 5.51 3.12 6.95
N PRO A 275 5.47 2.38 5.82
CA PRO A 275 4.72 1.13 5.73
C PRO A 275 5.12 0.06 6.76
N SER A 276 6.37 0.09 7.25
CA SER A 276 6.86 -0.79 8.32
C SER A 276 6.49 -0.33 9.74
N LEU A 277 6.07 0.94 9.89
CA LEU A 277 5.69 1.54 11.17
C LEU A 277 4.16 1.64 11.29
N ASN A 278 3.54 0.53 11.68
CA ASN A 278 2.09 0.45 11.82
C ASN A 278 1.52 1.10 13.10
N ASP A 279 2.34 1.72 13.95
CA ASP A 279 1.92 2.41 15.18
C ASP A 279 2.15 3.94 15.13
N THR A 280 2.60 4.45 13.98
CA THR A 280 3.07 5.83 13.83
C THR A 280 2.39 6.52 12.66
N LEU A 281 1.64 7.57 12.96
CA LEU A 281 0.98 8.44 11.99
C LEU A 281 1.99 9.38 11.32
N ALA A 282 1.85 9.56 10.00
CA ALA A 282 2.60 10.55 9.24
C ALA A 282 2.20 11.98 9.61
N LEU A 283 3.16 12.90 9.44
CA LEU A 283 2.84 14.32 9.44
C LEU A 283 2.21 14.73 8.11
N ALA A 284 1.36 15.75 8.16
CA ALA A 284 0.79 16.38 6.99
C ALA A 284 1.92 16.94 6.10
N LYS A 285 1.91 16.56 4.81
CA LYS A 285 2.88 17.02 3.82
C LYS A 285 2.50 18.42 3.35
N VAL A 286 3.05 19.44 4.01
CA VAL A 286 2.89 20.86 3.67
C VAL A 286 4.26 21.53 3.59
N ASP A 287 4.33 22.68 2.91
CA ASP A 287 5.56 23.47 2.87
C ASP A 287 6.02 23.86 4.28
N GLY A 288 7.28 23.58 4.59
CA GLY A 288 7.85 23.79 5.92
C GLY A 288 7.41 22.78 6.98
N ALA A 289 6.87 21.62 6.58
CA ALA A 289 6.65 20.50 7.49
C ALA A 289 7.98 19.94 8.04
N ALA A 290 7.95 19.45 9.27
CA ALA A 290 9.06 18.70 9.84
C ALA A 290 9.25 17.37 9.10
N SER A 291 10.48 16.85 9.06
CA SER A 291 10.79 15.53 8.53
C SER A 291 11.49 14.66 9.59
N GLY A 292 11.39 13.34 9.43
CA GLY A 292 11.94 12.37 10.37
C GLY A 292 11.19 12.28 11.71
N VAL A 293 9.97 12.80 11.76
CA VAL A 293 9.07 12.77 12.91
C VAL A 293 7.71 12.25 12.48
N GLY A 294 7.04 11.52 13.36
CA GLY A 294 5.65 11.11 13.25
C GLY A 294 4.90 11.31 14.57
N ILE A 295 3.65 10.89 14.63
CA ILE A 295 2.81 10.94 15.83
C ILE A 295 2.45 9.53 16.25
N LYS A 296 2.82 9.15 17.48
CA LYS A 296 2.45 7.87 18.08
C LYS A 296 1.19 8.04 18.92
N LEU A 297 0.24 7.12 18.74
CA LEU A 297 -0.93 6.98 19.61
C LEU A 297 -0.73 5.80 20.56
N SER A 298 -1.24 5.92 21.78
CA SER A 298 -1.18 4.84 22.76
C SER A 298 -2.45 4.81 23.59
N TYR A 299 -2.87 3.62 24.02
CA TYR A 299 -4.00 3.46 24.93
C TYR A 299 -3.73 4.23 26.22
N GLY A 300 -4.72 4.99 26.68
CA GLY A 300 -4.67 5.74 27.93
C GLY A 300 -5.04 4.86 29.13
N ASN A 301 -5.25 5.50 30.27
CA ASN A 301 -5.74 4.80 31.45
C ASN A 301 -7.24 4.47 31.29
N ASN A 302 -7.52 3.21 30.95
CA ASN A 302 -8.86 2.65 30.79
C ASN A 302 -9.02 1.44 31.72
N PRO A 303 -10.24 1.16 32.22
CA PRO A 303 -10.48 -0.04 33.00
C PRO A 303 -10.31 -1.30 32.15
N ALA A 304 -10.07 -2.44 32.81
CA ALA A 304 -10.10 -3.74 32.14
C ALA A 304 -11.48 -3.95 31.44
N PRO A 305 -11.52 -4.58 30.26
CA PRO A 305 -10.47 -5.39 29.63
C PRO A 305 -9.53 -4.62 28.67
N ALA A 306 -9.51 -3.28 28.70
CA ALA A 306 -8.67 -2.50 27.80
C ALA A 306 -7.17 -2.86 27.93
N PRO A 307 -6.38 -2.69 26.86
CA PRO A 307 -4.92 -2.76 26.93
C PRO A 307 -4.35 -1.80 27.99
N SER A 308 -3.20 -2.16 28.56
CA SER A 308 -2.53 -1.34 29.55
C SER A 308 -2.15 0.03 28.99
N ALA A 309 -2.22 1.06 29.84
CA ALA A 309 -1.85 2.42 29.47
C ALA A 309 -0.40 2.48 28.93
N GLY A 310 -0.21 3.22 27.83
CA GLY A 310 1.07 3.31 27.11
C GLY A 310 1.28 2.21 26.06
N THR A 311 0.40 1.20 25.98
CA THR A 311 0.42 0.24 24.86
C THR A 311 0.14 0.98 23.55
N ALA A 312 0.98 0.75 22.54
CA ALA A 312 0.86 1.41 21.24
C ALA A 312 -0.44 1.01 20.52
N VAL A 313 -1.12 1.99 19.93
CA VAL A 313 -2.26 1.75 19.04
C VAL A 313 -1.75 1.47 17.64
N LYS A 314 -2.23 0.39 17.02
CA LYS A 314 -1.98 0.13 15.60
C LYS A 314 -2.90 0.99 14.74
N ILE A 315 -2.32 1.68 13.76
CA ILE A 315 -3.01 2.45 12.74
C ILE A 315 -3.43 1.51 11.60
N ASN A 316 -4.60 1.76 11.00
CA ASN A 316 -5.24 0.94 9.96
C ASN A 316 -5.39 -0.54 10.35
N GLU A 317 -5.68 -0.81 11.62
CA GLU A 317 -6.07 -2.12 12.14
C GLU A 317 -7.59 -2.16 12.29
N SER A 318 -8.22 -3.14 11.65
CA SER A 318 -9.67 -3.36 11.68
C SER A 318 -10.05 -4.76 12.12
N SER A 319 -9.14 -5.74 12.05
CA SER A 319 -9.46 -7.15 12.23
C SER A 319 -9.17 -7.63 13.64
N ASN A 320 -8.16 -7.06 14.31
CA ASN A 320 -7.72 -7.49 15.64
C ASN A 320 -7.79 -6.34 16.67
N LEU A 321 -8.93 -5.64 16.71
CA LEU A 321 -9.13 -4.58 17.68
C LEU A 321 -9.45 -5.15 19.07
N PRO A 322 -8.80 -4.67 20.15
CA PRO A 322 -9.09 -5.13 21.50
C PRO A 322 -10.42 -4.57 22.02
N VAL A 323 -11.08 -5.33 22.91
CA VAL A 323 -12.19 -4.78 23.72
C VAL A 323 -11.64 -3.63 24.55
N LEU A 324 -12.27 -2.47 24.48
CA LEU A 324 -11.88 -1.30 25.27
C LEU A 324 -12.77 -1.12 26.49
N LYS A 325 -14.06 -1.43 26.34
CA LYS A 325 -15.02 -1.29 27.42
C LYS A 325 -16.30 -2.07 27.13
N HIS A 326 -16.90 -2.61 28.18
CA HIS A 326 -18.30 -3.05 28.17
C HIS A 326 -19.19 -1.83 28.42
N MET A 327 -19.95 -1.42 27.41
CA MET A 327 -20.81 -0.24 27.49
C MET A 327 -22.22 -0.63 27.92
N PRO A 328 -22.82 0.04 28.93
CA PRO A 328 -24.23 -0.09 29.22
C PRO A 328 -25.08 0.70 28.22
N ALA A 329 -26.37 0.38 28.14
CA ALA A 329 -27.34 1.20 27.44
C ALA A 329 -27.43 2.60 28.08
N SER A 330 -27.27 3.63 27.26
CA SER A 330 -27.15 5.03 27.67
C SER A 330 -27.56 5.96 26.51
N ASN A 331 -27.48 7.26 26.76
CA ASN A 331 -27.68 8.32 25.78
C ASN A 331 -26.51 9.30 25.82
N ALA A 332 -26.54 10.35 25.01
CA ALA A 332 -25.46 11.34 24.93
C ALA A 332 -25.04 11.93 26.29
N ALA A 333 -25.95 12.11 27.24
CA ALA A 333 -25.62 12.64 28.57
C ALA A 333 -24.87 11.62 29.46
N GLY A 334 -25.01 10.32 29.16
CA GLY A 334 -24.31 9.22 29.82
C GLY A 334 -23.06 8.74 29.08
N ALA A 335 -22.51 9.54 28.15
CA ALA A 335 -21.34 9.16 27.38
C ALA A 335 -20.12 8.93 28.28
N GLU A 336 -19.43 7.82 28.05
CA GLU A 336 -18.24 7.42 28.80
C GLU A 336 -16.98 7.70 27.98
N ASN A 337 -15.93 8.17 28.66
CA ASN A 337 -14.65 8.49 28.02
C ASN A 337 -13.80 7.24 27.83
N ILE A 338 -13.33 7.04 26.60
CA ILE A 338 -12.24 6.11 26.27
C ILE A 338 -10.97 6.93 26.05
N ASN A 339 -9.97 6.68 26.89
CA ASN A 339 -8.78 7.51 27.03
C ASN A 339 -7.64 7.02 26.14
N TYR A 340 -6.91 7.97 25.58
CA TYR A 340 -5.73 7.76 24.74
C TYR A 340 -4.67 8.80 25.06
N THR A 341 -3.46 8.54 24.59
CA THR A 341 -2.37 9.52 24.60
C THR A 341 -1.78 9.66 23.20
N ALA A 342 -1.27 10.84 22.89
CA ALA A 342 -0.54 11.13 21.66
C ALA A 342 0.79 11.81 21.97
N GLN A 343 1.84 11.48 21.22
CA GLN A 343 3.18 12.02 21.42
C GLN A 343 3.97 12.01 20.11
N TYR A 344 4.92 12.93 19.93
CA TYR A 344 5.84 12.85 18.79
C TYR A 344 6.81 11.68 18.95
N VAL A 345 7.16 11.05 17.83
CA VAL A 345 8.14 9.96 17.74
C VAL A 345 9.09 10.21 16.58
N GLN A 346 10.37 9.91 16.75
CA GLN A 346 11.35 10.00 15.68
C GLN A 346 11.23 8.81 14.73
N THR A 347 11.13 9.07 13.43
CA THR A 347 10.96 8.04 12.39
C THR A 347 12.18 7.89 11.49
N SER A 348 13.06 8.89 11.41
CA SER A 348 14.29 8.83 10.61
C SER A 348 15.53 9.14 11.45
N THR A 349 16.71 8.77 10.96
CA THR A 349 17.99 9.13 11.57
C THR A 349 18.21 10.64 11.56
N VAL A 350 17.61 11.35 10.60
CA VAL A 350 17.68 12.81 10.47
C VAL A 350 16.31 13.41 10.76
N VAL A 351 16.28 14.35 11.71
CA VAL A 351 15.10 15.19 12.02
C VAL A 351 15.33 16.59 11.49
N THR A 352 14.37 17.15 10.75
CA THR A 352 14.39 18.58 10.37
C THR A 352 13.29 19.35 11.09
N PRO A 353 13.56 20.57 11.60
CA PRO A 353 12.53 21.41 12.18
C PRO A 353 11.44 21.77 11.17
N GLY A 354 10.21 21.98 11.65
CA GLY A 354 9.08 22.40 10.83
C GLY A 354 7.75 22.20 11.53
N ARG A 355 6.65 22.47 10.82
CA ARG A 355 5.29 22.20 11.31
C ARG A 355 5.06 20.70 11.40
N ALA A 356 4.48 20.23 12.51
CA ALA A 356 4.29 18.81 12.77
C ALA A 356 2.83 18.51 13.13
N ASN A 357 1.93 18.74 12.17
CA ASN A 357 0.51 18.41 12.29
C ASN A 357 0.24 17.04 11.68
N GLY A 358 -0.76 16.33 12.18
CA GLY A 358 -1.24 15.08 11.59
C GLY A 358 -2.75 14.96 11.78
N GLN A 359 -3.36 14.05 11.03
CA GLN A 359 -4.80 13.76 11.11
C GLN A 359 -5.01 12.26 11.05
N VAL A 360 -5.92 11.77 11.89
CA VAL A 360 -6.33 10.37 11.93
C VAL A 360 -7.84 10.33 12.15
N THR A 361 -8.49 9.36 11.52
CA THR A 361 -9.92 9.09 11.66
C THR A 361 -10.09 7.91 12.60
N PHE A 362 -10.97 8.00 13.59
CA PHE A 362 -11.33 6.83 14.39
C PHE A 362 -12.65 6.23 13.90
N ALA A 363 -12.81 4.92 14.05
CA ALA A 363 -14.07 4.23 13.81
C ALA A 363 -14.40 3.31 14.99
N ILE A 364 -15.69 3.24 15.34
CA ILE A 364 -16.17 2.42 16.44
C ILE A 364 -16.70 1.12 15.87
N GLU A 365 -16.21 0.02 16.41
CA GLU A 365 -16.81 -1.30 16.25
C GLU A 365 -17.54 -1.68 17.53
N TYR A 366 -18.76 -2.18 17.36
CA TYR A 366 -19.60 -2.72 18.41
C TYR A 366 -20.24 -3.99 17.86
N ASN A 367 -20.18 -5.07 18.63
CA ASN A 367 -20.87 -6.32 18.36
C ASN A 367 -21.50 -6.84 19.66
#